data_AF-A0A1F6H333-F1
#
_entry.id   AF-A0A1F6H333-F1
#
_cell.length_a   1.000
_cell.length_b   1.000
_cell.length_c   1.000
_cell.angle_alpha   90.00
_cell.angle_beta   90.00
_cell.angle_gamma   90.00
#
_symmetry.space_group_name_H-M   'P 1'
#
loop_
_entity.id
_entity.type
_entity.pdbx_description
1 polymer ?
#
loop_
_entity_poly.entity_id
_entity_poly.type
_entity_poly.pdbx_seq_one_letter_code
_entity_poly.pdbx_strand_id
1 'polypeptide(L)'
;MRTQVTDPAASPPTEPYQAKVLANRKITPEGASDEVFHLVLEVASAQVSLALDQSVWVQPPGRDENDRPFDLRAYSVIQTEQDGAGHSLNLTFSVLRLVYKDLFTGEVKRGTASNFLCDAKPGDLIPLRFQG
;
A
#
# COMPACT_ATOMS: atom_id res chain seq x y z
N MET A 1 0.40 -35.20 11.56
CA MET A 1 -0.20 -33.90 11.20
C MET A 1 0.54 -32.85 12.03
N ARG A 2 1.56 -32.21 11.44
CA ARG A 2 2.53 -31.38 12.18
C ARG A 2 2.03 -29.95 12.18
N THR A 3 1.44 -29.52 13.29
CA THR A 3 1.07 -28.12 13.54
C THR A 3 2.37 -27.32 13.51
N GLN A 4 2.55 -26.48 12.50
CA GLN A 4 3.64 -25.50 12.52
C GLN A 4 3.26 -24.43 13.55
N VAL A 5 4.04 -24.40 14.63
CA VAL A 5 4.08 -23.29 15.57
C VAL A 5 4.75 -22.14 14.83
N THR A 6 3.98 -21.11 14.47
CA THR A 6 4.53 -19.82 14.06
C THR A 6 5.32 -19.26 15.24
N ASP A 7 6.62 -19.04 15.02
CA ASP A 7 7.54 -18.46 16.00
C ASP A 7 7.13 -17.00 16.29
N PRO A 8 6.70 -16.65 17.52
CA PRO A 8 6.13 -15.34 17.83
C PRO A 8 7.18 -14.22 18.02
N ALA A 9 8.40 -14.36 17.49
CA ALA A 9 9.54 -13.51 17.84
C ALA A 9 10.32 -12.92 16.65
N ALA A 10 9.80 -12.93 15.43
CA ALA A 10 10.39 -12.12 14.36
C ALA A 10 9.99 -10.66 14.57
N SER A 11 10.93 -9.84 15.06
CA SER A 11 10.72 -8.39 15.12
C SER A 11 10.47 -7.86 13.70
N PRO A 12 9.47 -6.97 13.48
CA PRO A 12 9.25 -6.41 12.16
C PRO A 12 10.53 -5.70 11.70
N PRO A 13 10.88 -5.78 10.39
CA PRO A 13 12.10 -5.18 9.90
C PRO A 13 12.09 -3.67 10.16
N THR A 14 13.25 -3.15 10.53
CA THR A 14 13.45 -1.70 10.75
C THR A 14 13.20 -0.92 9.46
N GLU A 15 13.60 -1.50 8.33
CA GLU A 15 13.36 -0.97 6.99
C GLU A 15 12.02 -1.45 6.42
N PRO A 16 11.32 -0.62 5.64
CA PRO A 16 10.07 -1.03 4.99
C PRO A 16 10.33 -2.11 3.93
N TYR A 17 9.36 -3.00 3.73
CA TYR A 17 9.35 -3.92 2.61
C TYR A 17 9.17 -3.15 1.30
N GLN A 18 9.89 -3.53 0.26
CA GLN A 18 9.75 -2.96 -1.07
C GLN A 18 8.78 -3.81 -1.88
N ALA A 19 7.50 -3.43 -1.88
CA ALA A 19 6.46 -4.16 -2.58
C ALA A 19 6.43 -3.75 -4.05
N LYS A 20 6.49 -4.72 -4.96
CA LYS A 20 6.50 -4.45 -6.40
C LYS A 20 5.09 -4.28 -6.93
N VAL A 21 4.83 -3.24 -7.71
CA VAL A 21 3.55 -3.08 -8.40
C VAL A 21 3.44 -4.14 -9.50
N LEU A 22 2.45 -5.02 -9.39
CA LEU A 22 2.11 -5.98 -10.44
C LEU A 22 1.11 -5.38 -11.43
N ALA A 23 0.10 -4.68 -10.93
CA ALA A 23 -0.94 -4.04 -11.73
C ALA A 23 -1.47 -2.78 -11.04
N ASN A 24 -1.74 -1.73 -11.81
CA ASN A 24 -2.43 -0.53 -11.35
C ASN A 24 -3.33 -0.02 -12.46
N ARG A 25 -4.65 -0.01 -12.22
CA ARG A 25 -5.64 0.40 -13.24
C ARG A 25 -6.76 1.21 -12.62
N LYS A 26 -7.17 2.29 -13.30
CA LYS A 26 -8.40 3.01 -12.92
C LYS A 26 -9.61 2.11 -13.17
N ILE A 27 -10.51 2.03 -12.20
CA ILE A 27 -11.75 1.24 -12.28
C ILE A 27 -13.00 2.10 -12.40
N THR A 28 -12.91 3.41 -12.14
CA THR A 28 -14.00 4.34 -12.40
C THR A 28 -14.03 4.77 -13.88
N PRO A 29 -15.22 5.04 -14.45
CA PRO A 29 -15.36 5.52 -15.82
C PRO A 29 -14.65 6.85 -16.08
N GLU A 30 -14.45 7.17 -17.36
CA GLU A 30 -14.06 8.53 -17.75
C GLU A 30 -15.13 9.54 -17.35
N GLY A 31 -14.71 10.71 -16.86
CA GLY A 31 -15.62 11.76 -16.40
C GLY A 31 -16.21 11.57 -14.99
N ALA A 32 -15.86 10.49 -14.27
CA ALA A 32 -16.21 10.36 -12.85
C ALA A 32 -15.57 11.49 -12.01
N SER A 33 -16.30 11.97 -11.00
CA SER A 33 -15.78 12.97 -10.05
C SER A 33 -14.54 12.48 -9.30
N ASP A 34 -14.53 11.18 -9.02
CA ASP A 34 -13.55 10.50 -8.21
C ASP A 34 -12.87 9.39 -9.00
N GLU A 35 -11.55 9.32 -8.89
CA GLU A 35 -10.77 8.24 -9.49
C GLU A 35 -10.46 7.17 -8.46
N VAL A 36 -10.92 5.95 -8.71
CA VAL A 36 -10.56 4.78 -7.89
C VAL A 36 -9.72 3.83 -8.72
N PHE A 37 -8.66 3.30 -8.13
CA PHE A 37 -7.71 2.41 -8.76
C PHE A 37 -7.71 1.03 -8.09
N HIS A 38 -7.67 0.00 -8.91
CA HIS A 38 -7.37 -1.37 -8.49
C HIS A 38 -5.86 -1.57 -8.59
N LEU A 39 -5.22 -1.76 -7.44
CA LEU A 39 -3.77 -1.87 -7.29
C LEU A 39 -3.44 -3.26 -6.72
N VAL A 40 -2.48 -3.94 -7.34
CA VAL A 40 -1.94 -5.22 -6.89
C VAL A 40 -0.44 -5.05 -6.63
N LEU A 41 -0.02 -5.35 -5.41
CA LEU A 41 1.38 -5.29 -4.97
C LEU A 41 1.87 -6.69 -4.60
N GLU A 42 3.09 -7.04 -4.97
CA GLU A 42 3.78 -8.25 -4.55
C GLU A 42 4.81 -7.94 -3.48
N VAL A 43 4.78 -8.68 -2.38
CA VAL A 43 5.82 -8.68 -1.35
C VAL A 43 6.57 -10.00 -1.43
N ALA A 44 7.80 -9.97 -1.95
CA ALA A 44 8.66 -11.14 -2.09
C ALA A 44 9.33 -11.49 -0.75
N SER A 45 8.54 -11.97 0.22
CA SER A 45 9.05 -12.45 1.50
C SER A 45 8.17 -13.57 2.06
N ALA A 46 8.80 -14.70 2.40
CA ALA A 46 8.16 -15.81 3.10
C ALA A 46 7.82 -15.50 4.58
N GLN A 47 8.30 -14.37 5.12
CA GLN A 47 8.11 -13.98 6.52
C GLN A 47 6.85 -13.13 6.72
N VAL A 48 6.23 -12.68 5.63
CA VAL A 48 5.06 -11.81 5.68
C VAL A 48 3.81 -12.67 5.54
N SER A 49 2.96 -12.60 6.55
CA SER A 49 1.59 -13.09 6.47
C SER A 49 0.64 -11.97 6.89
N LEU A 50 -0.50 -11.88 6.20
CA LEU A 50 -1.52 -10.88 6.47
C LEU A 50 -2.89 -11.53 6.32
N ALA A 51 -3.74 -11.38 7.35
CA ALA A 51 -5.13 -11.81 7.28
C ALA A 51 -5.98 -10.81 6.48
N LEU A 52 -7.10 -11.28 5.93
CA LEU A 52 -8.13 -10.40 5.39
C LEU A 52 -8.61 -9.42 6.48
N ASP A 53 -8.98 -8.21 6.08
CA ASP A 53 -9.36 -7.07 6.95
C ASP A 53 -8.23 -6.42 7.76
N GLN A 54 -6.97 -6.87 7.62
CA GLN A 54 -5.83 -6.11 8.13
C GLN A 54 -5.41 -4.99 7.14
N SER A 55 -4.78 -3.96 7.70
CA SER A 55 -4.24 -2.84 6.91
C SER A 55 -2.72 -2.87 6.90
N VAL A 56 -2.13 -2.37 5.82
CA VAL A 56 -0.68 -2.11 5.73
C VAL A 56 -0.43 -0.61 5.73
N TRP A 57 0.74 -0.21 6.22
CA TRP A 57 1.15 1.19 6.24
C TRP A 57 2.01 1.50 5.01
N VAL A 58 1.57 2.44 4.19
CA VAL A 58 2.32 2.95 3.03
C VAL A 58 3.09 4.18 3.47
N GLN A 59 4.40 4.20 3.16
CA GLN A 59 5.26 5.37 3.32
C GLN A 59 5.52 6.00 1.95
N PRO A 60 4.85 7.11 1.59
CA PRO A 60 5.12 7.77 0.32
C PRO A 60 6.54 8.38 0.32
N PRO A 61 7.21 8.42 -0.84
CA PRO A 61 8.55 8.99 -0.96
C PRO A 61 8.52 10.51 -0.79
N GLY A 62 9.63 11.07 -0.30
CA GLY A 62 9.81 12.51 -0.15
C GLY A 62 9.67 13.02 1.28
N ARG A 63 9.64 14.35 1.41
CA ARG A 63 9.61 15.08 2.67
C ARG A 63 8.67 16.28 2.58
N ASP A 64 8.15 16.70 3.72
CA ASP A 64 7.34 17.90 3.86
C ASP A 64 8.19 19.19 3.84
N GLU A 65 7.53 20.33 3.99
CA GLU A 65 8.15 21.67 4.02
C GLU A 65 9.14 21.87 5.18
N ASN A 66 9.08 21.02 6.21
CA ASN A 66 9.94 21.06 7.39
C ASN A 66 11.04 19.98 7.34
N ASP A 67 11.31 19.41 6.16
CA ASP A 67 12.26 18.32 5.93
C ASP A 67 11.94 17.03 6.72
N ARG A 68 10.67 16.81 7.07
CA ARG A 68 10.23 15.57 7.74
C ARG A 68 9.73 14.56 6.71
N PRO A 69 10.03 13.26 6.86
CA PRO A 69 9.41 12.23 6.03
C PRO A 69 7.88 12.34 6.09
N PHE A 70 7.22 12.10 4.95
CA PHE A 70 5.76 12.10 4.94
C PHE A 70 5.17 11.04 5.88
N ASP A 71 4.04 11.40 6.48
CA ASP A 71 3.30 10.50 7.38
C ASP A 71 2.89 9.20 6.70
N LEU A 72 2.92 8.12 7.47
CA LEU A 72 2.40 6.82 7.05
C LEU A 72 0.88 6.90 6.86
N ARG A 73 0.37 6.19 5.86
CA ARG A 73 -1.07 6.02 5.63
C ARG A 73 -1.43 4.55 5.63
N ALA A 74 -2.41 4.18 6.46
CA ALA A 74 -2.93 2.83 6.51
C ALA A 74 -3.89 2.59 5.33
N TYR A 75 -3.74 1.46 4.65
CA TYR A 75 -4.63 0.99 3.60
C TYR A 75 -5.09 -0.42 3.91
N SER A 76 -6.40 -0.63 3.93
CA SER A 76 -7.00 -1.94 4.12
C SER A 76 -6.77 -2.83 2.89
N VAL A 77 -6.43 -4.08 3.14
CA VAL A 77 -6.24 -5.08 2.08
C VAL A 77 -7.56 -5.77 1.79
N ILE A 78 -7.94 -5.78 0.52
CA ILE A 78 -9.20 -6.39 0.06
C ILE A 78 -9.03 -7.88 -0.21
N GLN A 79 -7.83 -8.28 -0.64
CA GLN A 79 -7.50 -9.67 -0.93
C GLN A 79 -6.01 -9.92 -0.75
N THR A 80 -5.68 -11.09 -0.23
CA THR A 80 -4.34 -11.65 -0.19
C THR A 80 -4.27 -12.92 -1.04
N GLU A 81 -3.17 -13.11 -1.74
CA GLU A 81 -2.90 -14.33 -2.51
C GLU A 81 -1.43 -14.71 -2.34
N GLN A 82 -1.16 -15.89 -1.80
CA GLN A 82 0.19 -16.40 -1.63
C GLN A 82 0.61 -17.15 -2.90
N ASP A 83 1.88 -17.05 -3.29
CA ASP A 83 2.41 -17.93 -4.31
C ASP A 83 2.38 -19.40 -3.83
N GLY A 84 2.28 -20.35 -4.78
CA GLY A 84 2.18 -21.77 -4.45
C GLY A 84 3.37 -22.33 -3.66
N ALA A 85 4.51 -21.62 -3.65
CA ALA A 85 5.71 -21.97 -2.90
C ALA A 85 5.82 -21.30 -1.52
N GLY A 86 5.03 -20.25 -1.25
CA GLY A 86 5.09 -19.47 -0.01
C GLY A 86 6.28 -18.52 0.10
N HIS A 87 6.81 -18.05 -1.02
CA HIS A 87 7.88 -17.06 -1.09
C HIS A 87 7.39 -15.63 -1.32
N SER A 88 6.16 -15.45 -1.81
CA SER A 88 5.59 -14.11 -2.01
C SER A 88 4.12 -14.02 -1.63
N LEU A 89 3.71 -12.80 -1.29
CA LEU A 89 2.35 -12.44 -0.94
C LEU A 89 1.88 -11.28 -1.82
N ASN A 90 0.84 -11.51 -2.60
CA ASN A 90 0.14 -10.48 -3.36
C ASN A 90 -0.93 -9.84 -2.50
N LEU A 91 -0.98 -8.50 -2.53
CA LEU A 91 -1.92 -7.67 -1.80
C LEU A 91 -2.72 -6.84 -2.79
N THR A 92 -4.05 -6.94 -2.73
CA THR A 92 -4.96 -6.17 -3.58
C THR A 92 -5.62 -5.04 -2.80
N PHE A 93 -5.63 -3.85 -3.39
CA PHE A 93 -6.21 -2.63 -2.85
C PHE A 93 -7.20 -1.98 -3.82
N SER A 94 -8.14 -1.22 -3.25
CA SER A 94 -8.94 -0.23 -3.96
C SER A 94 -8.57 1.15 -3.41
N VAL A 95 -7.92 1.98 -4.22
CA VAL A 95 -7.34 3.25 -3.78
C VAL A 95 -8.10 4.40 -4.44
N LEU A 96 -8.75 5.23 -3.63
CA LEU A 96 -9.32 6.50 -4.07
C LEU A 96 -8.21 7.56 -4.18
N ARG A 97 -8.06 8.17 -5.35
CA ARG A 97 -7.19 9.34 -5.54
C ARG A 97 -7.80 10.53 -4.80
N LEU A 98 -7.20 10.91 -3.68
CA LEU A 98 -7.71 12.02 -2.87
C LEU A 98 -7.32 13.36 -3.51
N VAL A 99 -8.33 14.12 -3.91
CA VAL A 99 -8.22 15.53 -4.31
C VAL A 99 -9.28 16.29 -3.53
N TYR A 100 -8.90 17.34 -2.80
CA TYR A 100 -9.82 18.07 -1.94
C TYR A 100 -9.54 19.57 -1.97
N LYS A 101 -10.55 20.37 -1.68
CA LYS A 101 -10.41 21.82 -1.52
C LYS A 101 -10.16 22.13 -0.05
N ASP A 102 -9.04 22.79 0.24
CA ASP A 102 -8.74 23.29 1.57
C ASP A 102 -9.74 24.38 1.94
N LEU A 103 -10.44 24.21 3.07
CA LEU A 103 -11.56 25.08 3.44
C LEU A 103 -11.12 26.47 3.91
N PHE A 104 -9.86 26.64 4.31
CA PHE A 104 -9.32 27.91 4.81
C PHE A 104 -8.69 28.73 3.70
N THR A 105 -7.89 28.09 2.85
CA THR A 105 -7.15 28.75 1.76
C THR A 105 -7.91 28.73 0.43
N GLY A 106 -8.85 27.80 0.26
CA GLY A 106 -9.57 27.58 -1.00
C GLY A 106 -8.75 26.83 -2.06
N GLU A 107 -7.51 26.42 -1.75
CA GLU A 107 -6.62 25.72 -2.68
C GLU A 107 -7.05 24.26 -2.89
N VAL A 108 -6.86 23.76 -4.10
CA VAL A 108 -7.05 22.33 -4.40
C VAL A 108 -5.77 21.58 -4.04
N LYS A 109 -5.85 20.70 -3.05
CA LYS A 109 -4.77 19.86 -2.55
C LYS A 109 -4.95 18.41 -2.99
N ARG A 110 -3.82 17.73 -3.13
CA ARG A 110 -3.74 16.30 -3.49
C ARG A 110 -3.20 15.53 -2.31
N GLY A 111 -3.87 14.45 -1.93
CA GLY A 111 -3.37 13.56 -0.88
C GLY A 111 -2.07 12.88 -1.32
N THR A 112 -1.00 13.02 -0.54
CA THR A 112 0.35 12.54 -0.91
C THR A 112 0.39 11.03 -1.19
N ALA A 113 -0.06 10.20 -0.24
CA ALA A 113 0.03 8.75 -0.38
C ALA A 113 -0.91 8.19 -1.46
N SER A 114 -2.15 8.67 -1.54
CA SER A 114 -3.11 8.15 -2.52
C SER A 114 -2.73 8.50 -3.94
N ASN A 115 -2.27 9.73 -4.21
CA ASN A 115 -1.79 10.09 -5.54
C ASN A 115 -0.51 9.31 -5.90
N PHE A 116 0.43 9.15 -4.97
CA PHE A 116 1.61 8.30 -5.17
C PHE A 116 1.24 6.88 -5.61
N LEU A 117 0.29 6.24 -4.93
CA LEU A 117 -0.17 4.89 -5.30
C LEU A 117 -0.92 4.87 -6.63
N CYS A 118 -1.80 5.84 -6.88
CA CYS A 118 -2.57 5.91 -8.12
C CYS A 118 -1.70 6.21 -9.36
N ASP A 119 -0.57 6.89 -9.18
CA ASP A 119 0.39 7.22 -10.25
C ASP A 119 1.45 6.14 -10.48
N ALA A 120 1.56 5.15 -9.59
CA ALA A 120 2.53 4.08 -9.68
C ALA A 120 2.29 3.17 -10.89
N LYS A 121 3.38 2.69 -11.50
CA LYS A 121 3.36 1.85 -12.70
C LYS A 121 3.80 0.43 -12.37
N PRO A 122 3.38 -0.59 -13.15
CA PRO A 122 3.91 -1.93 -13.02
C PRO A 122 5.44 -1.93 -13.03
N GLY A 123 6.04 -2.59 -12.04
CA GLY A 123 7.49 -2.62 -11.81
C GLY A 123 8.00 -1.61 -10.78
N ASP A 124 7.23 -0.57 -10.43
CA ASP A 124 7.61 0.36 -9.36
C ASP A 124 7.64 -0.34 -8.00
N LEU A 125 8.42 0.22 -7.07
CA LEU A 125 8.56 -0.26 -5.69
C LEU A 125 7.83 0.67 -4.72
N ILE A 126 6.97 0.09 -3.90
CA ILE A 126 6.14 0.76 -2.91
C ILE A 126 6.64 0.35 -1.51
N PRO A 127 7.12 1.31 -0.68
CA PRO A 127 7.52 1.01 0.69
C PRO A 127 6.30 0.69 1.56
N LEU A 128 6.23 -0.55 2.07
CA LEU A 128 5.19 -1.04 2.96
C LEU A 128 5.75 -1.40 4.34
N ARG A 129 4.96 -1.12 5.37
CA ARG A 129 5.19 -1.64 6.73
C ARG A 129 3.98 -2.45 7.16
N PHE A 130 4.25 -3.62 7.71
CA PHE A 130 3.26 -4.51 8.30
C PHE A 130 3.18 -4.22 9.80
N GLN A 131 1.97 -4.20 10.34
CA GLN A 131 1.79 -4.13 11.78
C GLN A 131 2.12 -5.52 12.35
N GLY A 132 3.15 -5.59 13.20
CA GLY A 132 3.49 -6.80 13.95
C GLY A 132 2.53 -7.06 15.09
#